data_AF-A0A947THM8-F1
#
_entry.id   AF-A0A947THM8-F1
#
_cell.length_a   1.000
_cell.length_b   1.000
_cell.length_c   1.000
_cell.angle_alpha   90.00
_cell.angle_beta   90.00
_cell.angle_gamma   90.00
#
_symmetry.space_group_name_H-M   'P 1'
#
loop_
_entity.id
_entity.type
_entity.pdbx_description
1 polymer ?
#
loop_
_entity_poly.entity_id
_entity_poly.type
_entity_poly.pdbx_seq_one_letter_code
_entity_poly.pdbx_strand_id
1 'polypeptide(L)'
;MLAAILLSTLAMTLIVALRYLATSGFFAWLTTRRRPEYHARLGPQMRREIAWSLASAAIYGIPAGIVGWGWQERGWTRIYMGWQDFPLWYLPLSVLLYLFAHDTWFYWSHRWMHRPKLFRSMHAVHHASRPPTAWAAMSFHPYEALTGAFVIP
;
A
#
# COMPACT_ATOMS: atom_id res chain seq x y z
N MET A 1 -19.57 5.22 -18.95
CA MET A 1 -19.28 5.71 -17.59
C MET A 1 -18.86 4.59 -16.64
N LEU A 2 -19.72 3.61 -16.33
CA LEU A 2 -19.39 2.50 -15.42
C LEU A 2 -18.15 1.69 -15.87
N ALA A 3 -18.06 1.36 -17.16
CA ALA A 3 -16.92 0.65 -17.72
C ALA A 3 -15.58 1.39 -17.52
N ALA A 4 -15.55 2.72 -17.61
CA ALA A 4 -14.33 3.51 -17.42
C ALA A 4 -13.86 3.50 -15.96
N ILE A 5 -14.78 3.59 -15.00
CA ILE A 5 -14.48 3.45 -13.57
C ILE A 5 -13.94 2.05 -13.28
N LEU A 6 -14.59 1.01 -13.80
CA LEU A 6 -14.16 -0.37 -13.63
C LEU A 6 -12.76 -0.62 -14.23
N LEU A 7 -12.48 -0.08 -15.42
CA LEU A 7 -11.15 -0.17 -16.02
C LEU A 7 -10.09 0.58 -15.20
N SER A 8 -10.39 1.78 -14.70
CA SER A 8 -9.47 2.56 -13.86
C SER A 8 -9.15 1.85 -12.53
N THR A 9 -10.18 1.32 -11.85
CA THR A 9 -10.02 0.54 -10.61
C THR A 9 -9.25 -0.75 -10.81
N LEU A 10 -9.53 -1.48 -11.89
CA LEU A 10 -8.76 -2.66 -12.26
C LEU A 10 -7.30 -2.30 -12.56
N ALA A 11 -7.06 -1.27 -13.36
CA ALA A 11 -5.72 -0.82 -13.72
C ALA A 11 -4.91 -0.43 -12.48
N MET A 12 -5.47 0.39 -11.57
CA MET A 12 -4.77 0.78 -10.34
C MET A 12 -4.50 -0.41 -9.41
N THR A 13 -5.48 -1.31 -9.27
CA THR A 13 -5.29 -2.54 -8.48
C THR A 13 -4.16 -3.41 -9.05
N LEU A 14 -4.11 -3.58 -10.37
CA LEU A 14 -3.04 -4.33 -11.03
C LEU A 14 -1.69 -3.63 -10.89
N ILE A 15 -1.62 -2.31 -11.02
CA ILE A 15 -0.38 -1.56 -10.84
C ILE A 15 0.17 -1.75 -9.42
N VAL A 16 -0.67 -1.61 -8.39
CA VAL A 16 -0.26 -1.81 -6.98
C VAL A 16 0.19 -3.26 -6.76
N ALA A 17 -0.59 -4.24 -7.22
CA ALA A 17 -0.26 -5.65 -7.06
C ALA A 17 1.03 -6.04 -7.77
N LEU A 18 1.23 -5.59 -9.02
CA LEU A 18 2.43 -5.88 -9.80
C LEU A 18 3.67 -5.21 -9.22
N ARG A 19 3.59 -3.96 -8.77
CA ARG A 19 4.69 -3.27 -8.08
C ARG A 19 5.07 -3.98 -6.79
N TYR A 20 4.08 -4.43 -6.02
CA TYR A 20 4.29 -5.24 -4.83
C TYR A 20 5.01 -6.55 -5.14
N LEU A 21 4.53 -7.30 -6.14
CA LEU A 21 5.14 -8.58 -6.53
C LEU A 21 6.56 -8.39 -7.05
N ALA A 22 6.82 -7.35 -7.84
CA ALA A 22 8.14 -7.03 -8.36
C ALA A 22 9.11 -6.66 -7.23
N THR A 23 8.72 -5.73 -6.36
CA THR A 23 9.59 -5.23 -5.29
C THR A 23 9.84 -6.29 -4.22
N SER A 24 8.77 -6.91 -3.71
CA SER A 24 8.87 -7.96 -2.69
C SER A 24 9.55 -9.21 -3.24
N GLY A 25 9.28 -9.57 -4.50
CA GLY A 25 9.93 -10.67 -5.20
C GLY A 25 11.43 -10.44 -5.38
N PHE A 26 11.83 -9.23 -5.76
CA PHE A 26 13.24 -8.86 -5.85
C PHE A 26 13.96 -9.00 -4.50
N PHE A 27 13.40 -8.46 -3.41
CA PHE A 27 13.99 -8.59 -2.08
C PHE A 27 13.95 -10.02 -1.54
N ALA A 28 12.89 -10.79 -1.83
CA ALA A 28 12.82 -12.20 -1.47
C ALA A 28 13.88 -13.04 -2.21
N TRP A 29 14.08 -12.77 -3.51
CA TRP A 29 15.13 -13.38 -4.31
C TRP A 29 16.51 -13.03 -3.77
N LEU A 30 16.78 -11.75 -3.50
CA LEU A 30 18.05 -11.30 -2.94
C LEU A 30 18.32 -11.93 -1.57
N THR A 31 17.29 -12.01 -0.72
CA THR A 31 17.38 -12.66 0.59
C THR A 31 17.71 -14.13 0.45
N THR A 32 17.05 -14.85 -0.47
CA THR A 32 17.34 -16.28 -0.73
C THR A 32 18.76 -16.49 -1.25
N ARG A 33 19.27 -15.58 -2.08
CA ARG A 33 20.66 -15.62 -2.60
C ARG A 33 21.71 -15.37 -1.52
N ARG A 34 21.44 -14.48 -0.56
CA ARG A 34 22.40 -14.08 0.49
C ARG A 34 22.26 -14.87 1.78
N ARG A 35 21.07 -15.39 2.06
CA ARG A 35 20.68 -16.11 3.29
C ARG A 35 19.71 -17.26 2.93
N PRO A 36 20.18 -18.33 2.29
CA PRO A 36 19.33 -19.40 1.78
C PRO A 36 18.49 -20.09 2.86
N GLU A 37 19.01 -20.17 4.09
CA GLU A 37 18.30 -20.78 5.23
C GLU A 37 17.14 -19.93 5.75
N TYR A 38 17.09 -18.62 5.43
CA TYR A 38 16.10 -17.70 5.98
C TYR A 38 14.67 -18.08 5.60
N HIS A 39 14.44 -18.51 4.36
CA HIS A 39 13.11 -18.89 3.86
C HIS A 39 12.79 -20.39 3.99
N ALA A 40 13.75 -21.23 4.38
CA ALA A 40 13.66 -22.69 4.25
C ALA A 40 12.41 -23.31 4.90
N ARG A 41 11.85 -22.67 5.93
CA ARG A 41 10.66 -23.14 6.67
C ARG A 41 9.48 -22.16 6.63
N LEU A 42 9.54 -21.14 5.78
CA LEU A 42 8.56 -20.04 5.76
C LEU A 42 7.53 -20.15 4.63
N GLY A 43 7.54 -21.21 3.82
CA GLY A 43 6.62 -21.38 2.67
C GLY A 43 5.14 -21.11 2.98
N PRO A 44 4.54 -21.74 4.01
CA PRO A 44 3.15 -21.46 4.41
C PRO A 44 2.92 -20.01 4.89
N GLN A 45 3.89 -19.41 5.58
CA GLN A 45 3.82 -18.02 6.01
C GLN A 45 3.86 -17.07 4.81
N MET A 46 4.81 -17.26 3.90
CA MET A 46 4.96 -16.44 2.68
C MET A 46 3.71 -16.49 1.81
N ARG A 47 3.06 -17.66 1.69
CA ARG A 47 1.77 -17.78 0.97
C ARG A 47 0.68 -16.92 1.61
N ARG A 48 0.59 -16.92 2.94
CA ARG A 48 -0.37 -16.09 3.69
C ARG A 48 -0.05 -14.60 3.56
N GLU A 49 1.22 -14.23 3.66
CA GLU A 49 1.71 -12.86 3.45
C GLU A 49 1.36 -12.34 2.05
N ILE A 50 1.61 -13.15 1.02
CA ILE A 50 1.22 -12.83 -0.37
C ILE A 50 -0.29 -12.65 -0.49
N ALA A 51 -1.09 -13.55 0.08
CA ALA A 51 -2.55 -13.45 0.02
C ALA A 51 -3.07 -12.16 0.67
N TRP A 52 -2.62 -11.83 1.89
CA TRP A 52 -3.01 -10.59 2.57
C TRP A 52 -2.50 -9.33 1.85
N SER A 53 -1.29 -9.37 1.30
CA SER A 53 -0.74 -8.27 0.52
C SER A 53 -1.50 -8.03 -0.78
N LEU A 54 -1.93 -9.08 -1.49
CA LEU A 54 -2.76 -8.93 -2.69
C LEU A 54 -4.18 -8.44 -2.35
N ALA A 55 -4.76 -8.87 -1.22
CA ALA A 55 -6.02 -8.31 -0.74
C ALA A 55 -5.88 -6.81 -0.40
N SER A 56 -4.79 -6.43 0.28
CA SER A 56 -4.48 -5.03 0.59
C SER A 56 -4.24 -4.21 -0.69
N ALA A 57 -3.60 -4.79 -1.70
CA ALA A 57 -3.42 -4.13 -3.00
C ALA A 57 -4.75 -3.77 -3.67
N ALA A 58 -5.79 -4.59 -3.53
CA ALA A 58 -7.14 -4.25 -3.98
C ALA A 58 -7.78 -3.13 -3.13
N ILE A 59 -7.59 -3.17 -1.80
CA ILE A 59 -8.09 -2.13 -0.88
C ILE A 59 -7.45 -0.77 -1.18
N TYR A 60 -6.20 -0.72 -1.61
CA TYR A 60 -5.54 0.51 -2.06
C TYR A 60 -5.91 0.88 -3.50
N GLY A 61 -5.91 -0.09 -4.41
CA GLY A 61 -6.08 0.13 -5.84
C GLY A 61 -7.50 0.57 -6.25
N ILE A 62 -8.53 0.05 -5.60
CA ILE A 62 -9.93 0.41 -5.90
C ILE A 62 -10.19 1.91 -5.63
N PRO A 63 -9.97 2.46 -4.41
CA PRO A 63 -10.18 3.88 -4.18
C PRO A 63 -9.24 4.73 -5.03
N ALA A 64 -7.98 4.33 -5.24
CA ALA A 64 -7.06 5.04 -6.13
C ALA A 64 -7.60 5.13 -7.56
N GLY A 65 -8.18 4.06 -8.11
CA GLY A 65 -8.75 4.08 -9.45
C GLY A 65 -10.06 4.89 -9.55
N ILE A 66 -10.90 4.86 -8.51
CA ILE A 66 -12.09 5.71 -8.42
C ILE A 66 -11.70 7.19 -8.40
N VAL A 67 -10.74 7.56 -7.54
CA VAL A 67 -10.23 8.94 -7.42
C VAL A 67 -9.51 9.37 -8.70
N GLY A 68 -8.70 8.49 -9.30
CA GLY A 68 -8.00 8.77 -10.55
C GLY A 68 -8.95 8.99 -11.73
N TRP A 69 -10.02 8.19 -11.82
CA TRP A 69 -11.08 8.42 -12.81
C TRP A 69 -11.80 9.74 -12.55
N GLY A 70 -12.18 10.01 -11.30
CA GLY A 70 -12.90 11.23 -10.95
C GLY A 70 -12.06 12.50 -11.06
N TRP A 71 -10.74 12.39 -10.92
CA TRP A 71 -9.81 13.46 -11.26
C TRP A 71 -9.93 13.84 -12.75
N GLN A 72 -9.82 12.86 -13.65
CA GLN A 72 -9.82 13.08 -15.10
C GLN A 72 -11.19 13.51 -15.63
N GLU A 73 -12.27 12.88 -15.15
CA GLU A 73 -13.60 13.00 -15.76
C GLU A 73 -14.51 13.98 -15.02
N ARG A 74 -14.21 14.29 -13.75
CA ARG A 74 -15.10 15.06 -12.86
C ARG A 74 -14.42 16.19 -12.10
N GLY A 75 -13.10 16.35 -12.22
CA GLY A 75 -12.34 17.38 -11.49
C GLY A 75 -12.37 17.21 -9.98
N TRP A 76 -12.49 15.98 -9.45
CA TRP A 76 -12.58 15.74 -7.99
C TRP A 76 -11.34 16.14 -7.21
N THR A 77 -10.18 16.17 -7.86
CA THR A 77 -8.90 16.48 -7.23
C THR A 77 -8.23 17.64 -7.94
N ARG A 78 -7.17 18.15 -7.31
CA ARG A 78 -6.30 19.20 -7.86
C ARG A 78 -4.95 18.64 -8.31
N ILE A 79 -4.93 17.38 -8.77
CA ILE A 79 -3.71 16.80 -9.35
C ILE A 79 -3.39 17.61 -10.62
N TYR A 80 -2.17 18.13 -10.68
CA TYR A 80 -1.61 18.87 -11.79
C TYR A 80 -0.54 18.02 -12.49
N MET A 81 -0.32 18.25 -13.78
CA MET A 81 0.58 17.43 -14.61
C MET A 81 1.76 18.22 -15.17
N GLY A 82 1.61 19.55 -15.29
CA GLY A 82 2.64 20.43 -15.79
C GLY A 82 3.60 20.85 -14.68
N TRP A 83 4.90 20.75 -14.96
CA TRP A 83 5.96 21.22 -14.07
C TRP A 83 5.85 22.71 -13.73
N GLN A 84 5.19 23.49 -14.59
CA GLN A 84 5.03 24.93 -14.47
C GLN A 84 3.61 25.36 -14.03
N ASP A 85 2.73 24.41 -13.70
CA ASP A 85 1.36 24.72 -13.21
C ASP A 85 1.41 25.40 -11.82
N PHE A 86 2.51 25.21 -11.10
CA PHE A 86 2.87 25.89 -9.86
C PHE A 86 4.34 26.37 -9.92
N PRO A 87 4.75 27.32 -9.05
CA PRO A 87 6.16 27.68 -8.92
C PRO A 87 7.03 26.45 -8.64
N LEU A 88 8.21 26.35 -9.27
CA LEU A 88 9.05 25.15 -9.19
C LEU A 88 9.47 24.74 -7.77
N TRP A 89 9.53 25.69 -6.82
CA TRP A 89 9.80 25.38 -5.41
C TRP A 89 8.69 24.55 -4.75
N TYR A 90 7.49 24.58 -5.32
CA TYR A 90 6.36 23.79 -4.84
C TYR A 90 6.54 22.30 -5.10
N LEU A 91 7.33 21.89 -6.10
CA LEU A 91 7.61 20.47 -6.38
C LEU A 91 8.23 19.75 -5.16
N PRO A 92 9.40 20.17 -4.63
CA PRO A 92 9.94 19.54 -3.43
C PRO A 92 9.08 19.81 -2.19
N LEU A 93 8.46 21.00 -2.05
CA LEU A 93 7.63 21.29 -0.88
C LEU A 93 6.41 20.37 -0.81
N SER A 94 5.71 20.15 -1.94
CA SER A 94 4.50 19.32 -1.99
C SER A 94 4.80 17.87 -1.62
N VAL A 95 5.95 17.33 -2.02
CA VAL A 95 6.43 16.01 -1.58
C VAL A 95 6.67 15.99 -0.08
N LEU A 96 7.35 16.99 0.47
CA LEU A 96 7.62 17.06 1.92
C LEU A 96 6.34 17.23 2.75
N LEU A 97 5.40 18.06 2.29
CA LEU A 97 4.09 18.24 2.92
C LEU A 97 3.30 16.93 2.90
N TYR A 98 3.32 16.23 1.76
CA TYR A 98 2.65 14.94 1.62
C TYR A 98 3.27 13.89 2.54
N LEU A 99 4.60 13.75 2.54
CA LEU A 99 5.31 12.82 3.44
C LEU A 99 5.01 13.12 4.90
N PHE A 100 5.03 14.40 5.30
CA PHE A 100 4.67 14.79 6.66
C PHE A 100 3.23 14.40 7.01
N ALA A 101 2.27 14.65 6.12
CA ALA A 101 0.87 14.28 6.33
C ALA A 101 0.68 12.75 6.41
N HIS A 102 1.28 12.02 5.47
CA HIS A 102 1.23 10.56 5.42
C HIS A 102 1.86 9.93 6.66
N ASP A 103 3.07 10.35 7.04
CA ASP A 103 3.77 9.79 8.20
C ASP A 103 3.07 10.12 9.52
N THR A 104 2.49 11.33 9.62
CA THR A 104 1.66 11.70 10.77
C THR A 104 0.45 10.79 10.88
N TRP A 105 -0.28 10.58 9.78
CA TRP A 105 -1.44 9.67 9.75
C TRP A 105 -1.05 8.24 10.09
N PHE A 106 0.01 7.73 9.46
CA PHE A 106 0.54 6.39 9.70
C PHE A 106 0.95 6.21 11.17
N TYR A 107 1.70 7.14 11.74
CA TYR A 107 2.16 7.05 13.14
C TYR A 107 0.98 6.94 14.12
N TRP A 108 0.00 7.84 14.00
CA TRP A 108 -1.11 7.87 14.96
C TRP A 108 -2.07 6.70 14.77
N SER A 109 -2.38 6.34 13.53
CA SER A 109 -3.19 5.14 13.25
C SER A 109 -2.50 3.88 13.75
N HIS A 110 -1.20 3.71 13.47
CA HIS A 110 -0.41 2.58 13.95
C HIS A 110 -0.36 2.51 15.48
N ARG A 111 -0.05 3.63 16.15
CA ARG A 111 -0.05 3.71 17.62
C ARG A 111 -1.42 3.35 18.21
N TRP A 112 -2.50 3.77 17.58
CA TRP A 112 -3.85 3.43 17.98
C TRP A 112 -4.14 1.93 17.79
N MET A 113 -3.71 1.35 16.67
CA MET A 113 -3.85 -0.08 16.37
C MET A 113 -3.11 -0.99 17.37
N HIS A 114 -2.09 -0.50 18.06
CA HIS A 114 -1.41 -1.25 19.14
C HIS A 114 -2.17 -1.32 20.46
N ARG A 115 -3.36 -0.70 20.58
CA ARG A 115 -4.21 -0.87 21.76
C ARG A 115 -4.81 -2.30 21.78
N PRO A 116 -4.98 -2.96 22.95
CA PRO A 116 -5.25 -4.41 23.01
C PRO A 116 -6.46 -4.93 22.24
N LYS A 117 -7.55 -4.15 22.13
CA LYS A 117 -8.74 -4.53 21.36
C LYS A 117 -8.48 -4.44 19.85
N LEU A 118 -7.93 -3.31 19.41
CA LEU A 118 -7.66 -3.02 18.00
C LEU A 118 -6.54 -3.90 17.47
N PHE A 119 -5.51 -4.14 18.28
CA PHE A 119 -4.43 -5.04 17.89
C PHE A 119 -4.96 -6.40 17.49
N ARG A 120 -5.84 -6.99 18.31
CA ARG A 120 -6.45 -8.29 18.02
C ARG A 120 -7.37 -8.25 16.79
N SER A 121 -8.09 -7.16 16.56
CA SER A 121 -9.08 -7.07 15.48
C SER A 121 -8.51 -6.61 14.13
N MET A 122 -7.38 -5.91 14.10
CA MET A 122 -6.81 -5.38 12.85
C MET A 122 -5.30 -5.55 12.70
N HIS A 123 -4.50 -5.47 13.76
CA HIS A 123 -3.03 -5.42 13.60
C HIS A 123 -2.30 -6.77 13.79
N ALA A 124 -2.98 -7.75 14.36
CA ALA A 124 -2.39 -9.05 14.70
C ALA A 124 -1.92 -9.81 13.44
N VAL A 125 -2.61 -9.66 12.31
CA VAL A 125 -2.23 -10.28 11.03
C VAL A 125 -0.85 -9.80 10.57
N HIS A 126 -0.60 -8.49 10.65
CA HIS A 126 0.69 -7.90 10.31
C HIS A 126 1.81 -8.42 11.23
N HIS A 127 1.54 -8.50 12.53
CA HIS A 127 2.50 -8.98 13.52
C HIS A 127 2.66 -10.50 13.57
N ALA A 128 1.88 -11.26 12.79
CA ALA A 128 1.97 -12.72 12.73
C ALA A 128 3.17 -13.20 11.89
N SER A 129 3.78 -12.33 11.09
CA SER A 129 4.96 -12.62 10.28
C SER A 129 6.24 -12.61 11.13
N ARG A 130 6.64 -13.80 11.63
CA ARG A 130 7.77 -13.96 12.55
C ARG A 130 8.66 -15.13 12.14
N PRO A 131 9.87 -14.88 11.59
CA PRO A 131 10.41 -13.56 11.24
C PRO A 131 9.68 -12.97 10.01
N PRO A 132 9.67 -11.63 9.83
CA PRO A 132 9.04 -11.01 8.66
C PRO A 132 9.81 -11.34 7.38
N THR A 133 9.10 -11.63 6.29
CA THR A 133 9.72 -11.76 4.96
C THR A 133 9.44 -10.50 4.13
N ALA A 134 10.09 -10.37 2.97
CA ALA A 134 9.79 -9.28 2.03
C ALA A 134 8.31 -9.27 1.58
N TRP A 135 7.62 -10.42 1.62
CA TRP A 135 6.20 -10.52 1.29
C TRP A 135 5.27 -9.95 2.36
N ALA A 136 5.77 -9.72 3.58
CA ALA A 136 4.99 -9.16 4.67
C ALA A 136 4.69 -7.65 4.52
N ALA A 137 5.27 -6.99 3.50
CA ALA A 137 5.22 -5.54 3.29
C ALA A 137 3.80 -4.95 3.34
N MET A 138 2.79 -5.68 2.86
CA MET A 138 1.38 -5.28 2.93
C MET A 138 0.49 -6.38 3.51
N SER A 139 1.06 -7.29 4.31
CA SER A 139 0.30 -8.39 4.90
C SER A 139 -0.56 -7.90 6.07
N PHE A 140 -1.60 -7.13 5.74
CA PHE A 140 -2.48 -6.46 6.68
C PHE A 140 -3.85 -7.14 6.76
N HIS A 141 -4.51 -7.00 7.91
CA HIS A 141 -5.95 -7.24 7.97
C HIS A 141 -6.69 -6.15 7.16
N PRO A 142 -7.86 -6.42 6.56
CA PRO A 142 -8.57 -5.43 5.75
C PRO A 142 -8.86 -4.11 6.47
N TYR A 143 -9.15 -4.16 7.78
CA TYR A 143 -9.34 -2.95 8.58
C TYR A 143 -8.06 -2.11 8.72
N GLU A 144 -6.90 -2.75 8.86
CA GLU A 144 -5.62 -2.03 8.87
C GLU A 144 -5.33 -1.42 7.50
N ALA A 145 -5.51 -2.20 6.42
CA ALA A 145 -5.35 -1.70 5.05
C ALA A 145 -6.28 -0.52 4.75
N LEU A 146 -7.53 -0.54 5.23
CA LEU A 146 -8.46 0.59 5.08
C LEU A 146 -7.98 1.86 5.77
N THR A 147 -7.26 1.77 6.89
CA THR A 147 -6.64 2.96 7.51
C THR A 147 -5.58 3.56 6.60
N GLY A 148 -4.73 2.74 5.97
CA GLY A 148 -3.73 3.19 5.00
C GLY A 148 -4.34 3.74 3.71
N ALA A 149 -5.50 3.23 3.29
CA ALA A 149 -6.19 3.68 2.08
C ALA A 149 -6.80 5.08 2.20
N PHE A 150 -6.87 5.65 3.41
CA PHE A 150 -7.40 7.01 3.62
C PHE A 150 -6.40 8.09 3.16
N VAL A 151 -5.12 7.87 3.40
CA VAL A 151 -4.01 8.71 2.89
C VAL A 151 -3.13 7.81 2.04
N ILE A 152 -3.52 7.62 0.78
CA ILE A 152 -2.89 6.66 -0.14
C ILE A 152 -1.47 7.13 -0.49
N PRO A 153 -0.41 6.36 -0.18
CA PRO A 153 0.98 6.63 -0.61
C PRO A 153 1.21 6.45 -2.12
#